data_AF-A0A966N7D2-F1
#
_entry.id   AF-A0A966N7D2-F1
#
_cell.length_a   1.000
_cell.length_b   1.000
_cell.length_c   1.000
_cell.angle_alpha   90.00
_cell.angle_beta   90.00
_cell.angle_gamma   90.00
#
_symmetry.space_group_name_H-M   'P 1'
#
loop_
_entity.id
_entity.type
_entity.pdbx_description
1 polymer ?
#
loop_
_entity_poly.entity_id
_entity_poly.type
_entity_poly.pdbx_seq_one_letter_code
_entity_poly.pdbx_strand_id
1 'polypeptide(L)'
;METQYTKKNEDGMSIASYYPSTRYIGPVHSTAFFSFDPVKGTFSTEASDLGRTRVHGQLYDDAADLGFLLESHKTHMRVPFVHVRTERDREGEVVADHYEVTSEAVRHDGKLKGLKVVVFND
;
A
#
# COMPACT_ATOMS: atom_id res chain seq x y z
N MET A 1 -9.25 -17.82 20.68
CA MET A 1 -9.40 -16.54 21.40
C MET A 1 -8.30 -15.64 20.89
N GLU A 2 -8.59 -14.74 19.96
CA GLU A 2 -7.60 -13.79 19.42
C GLU A 2 -7.64 -12.50 20.24
N THR A 3 -6.48 -12.10 20.75
CA THR A 3 -6.32 -10.94 21.64
C THR A 3 -6.20 -9.68 20.79
N GLN A 4 -7.25 -8.86 20.77
CA GLN A 4 -7.21 -7.52 20.18
C GLN A 4 -6.35 -6.60 21.07
N TYR A 5 -5.12 -6.30 20.66
CA TYR A 5 -4.30 -5.28 21.32
C TYR A 5 -4.72 -3.89 20.82
N THR A 6 -5.58 -3.25 21.60
CA THR A 6 -5.95 -1.85 21.36
C THR A 6 -4.88 -0.97 21.99
N LYS A 7 -3.91 -0.49 21.21
CA LYS A 7 -3.04 0.60 21.68
C LYS A 7 -3.80 1.91 21.45
N LYS A 8 -4.04 2.67 22.52
CA LYS A 8 -4.64 4.02 22.45
C LYS A 8 -3.50 5.04 22.30
N ASN A 9 -3.68 6.07 21.48
CA ASN A 9 -2.80 7.24 21.49
C ASN A 9 -3.17 8.18 22.65
N GLU A 10 -2.35 9.20 22.89
CA GLU A 10 -2.50 10.17 23.99
C GLU A 10 -3.82 10.97 23.91
N ASP A 11 -4.44 11.02 22.73
CA ASP A 11 -5.74 11.67 22.47
C ASP A 11 -6.96 10.77 22.67
N GLY A 12 -6.77 9.54 23.16
CA GLY A 12 -7.88 8.60 23.42
C GLY A 12 -8.53 8.02 22.17
N MET A 13 -7.96 8.24 20.98
CA MET A 13 -8.39 7.58 19.74
C MET A 13 -7.87 6.13 19.73
N SER A 14 -8.80 5.21 19.47
CA SER A 14 -8.48 3.81 19.25
C SER A 14 -7.73 3.69 17.92
N ILE A 15 -6.41 3.44 17.99
CA ILE A 15 -5.61 3.16 16.80
C ILE A 15 -5.90 1.70 16.45
N ALA A 16 -6.83 1.48 15.50
CA ALA A 16 -7.05 0.16 14.94
C ALA A 16 -5.77 -0.25 14.18
N SER A 17 -4.87 -0.93 14.88
CA SER A 17 -3.68 -1.51 14.29
C SER A 17 -4.16 -2.75 13.53
N TYR A 18 -4.26 -2.63 12.21
CA TYR A 18 -4.64 -3.73 11.33
C TYR A 18 -3.57 -4.81 11.37
N TYR A 19 -3.93 -5.97 11.91
CA TYR A 19 -3.19 -7.22 11.77
C TYR A 19 -4.21 -8.26 11.31
N PRO A 20 -4.33 -8.55 10.00
CA PRO A 20 -5.05 -9.76 9.63
C PRO A 20 -4.26 -10.99 10.06
N SER A 21 -4.96 -12.13 10.09
CA SER A 21 -4.39 -13.45 10.36
C SER A 21 -3.24 -13.82 9.41
N THR A 22 -3.15 -13.16 8.25
CA THR A 22 -2.09 -13.32 7.25
C THR A 22 -0.99 -12.30 7.50
N ARG A 23 0.25 -12.76 7.72
CA ARG A 23 1.36 -11.88 8.05
C ARG A 23 1.84 -11.19 6.78
N TYR A 24 1.48 -9.92 6.58
CA TYR A 24 2.10 -9.13 5.52
C TYR A 24 3.61 -9.02 5.74
N ILE A 25 4.38 -9.38 4.71
CA ILE A 25 5.86 -9.34 4.74
C ILE A 25 6.44 -8.37 3.70
N GLY A 26 5.59 -7.63 3.00
CA GLY A 26 5.99 -6.68 1.96
C GLY A 26 6.75 -5.45 2.49
N PRO A 27 7.46 -4.73 1.60
CA PRO A 27 8.02 -3.42 1.92
C PRO A 27 6.95 -2.46 2.47
N VAL A 28 7.36 -1.54 3.34
CA VAL A 28 6.47 -0.50 3.88
C VAL A 28 6.92 0.85 3.40
N HIS A 29 6.04 1.57 2.73
CA HIS A 29 6.27 2.94 2.26
C HIS A 29 5.34 3.91 2.97
N SER A 30 5.84 5.10 3.30
CA SER A 30 5.03 6.14 3.91
C SER A 30 4.30 6.96 2.85
N THR A 31 3.04 7.32 3.08
CA THR A 31 2.30 8.25 2.20
C THR A 31 2.94 9.65 2.14
N ALA A 32 3.92 9.96 2.99
CA ALA A 32 4.70 11.19 2.88
C ALA A 32 5.51 11.30 1.57
N PHE A 33 5.82 10.17 0.94
CA PHE A 33 6.54 10.12 -0.35
C PHE A 33 5.61 10.14 -1.57
N PHE A 34 4.31 10.26 -1.36
CA PHE A 34 3.32 10.17 -2.44
C PHE A 34 2.52 11.46 -2.55
N SER A 35 2.24 11.86 -3.79
CA SER A 35 1.19 12.81 -4.11
C SER A 35 -0.15 12.09 -4.16
N PHE A 36 -1.24 12.73 -3.70
CA PHE A 36 -2.58 12.15 -3.73
C PHE A 36 -3.53 12.98 -4.60
N ASP A 37 -4.14 12.33 -5.60
CA ASP A 37 -5.25 12.86 -6.38
C ASP A 37 -6.58 12.42 -5.73
N PRO A 38 -7.32 13.32 -5.06
CA PRO A 38 -8.57 12.98 -4.38
C PRO A 38 -9.74 12.72 -5.33
N VAL A 39 -9.67 13.21 -6.58
CA VAL A 39 -10.74 12.99 -7.57
C VAL A 39 -10.65 11.58 -8.13
N LYS A 40 -9.43 11.10 -8.41
CA LYS A 40 -9.18 9.75 -8.92
C LYS A 40 -9.00 8.71 -7.80
N GLY A 41 -8.80 9.13 -6.56
CA GLY A 41 -8.43 8.24 -5.46
C GLY A 41 -7.11 7.53 -5.73
N THR A 42 -6.10 8.27 -6.20
CA THR A 42 -4.83 7.69 -6.65
C THR A 42 -3.65 8.35 -5.95
N PHE A 43 -2.79 7.54 -5.35
CA PHE A 43 -1.46 7.97 -4.93
C PHE A 43 -0.46 7.81 -6.08
N SER A 44 0.49 8.72 -6.20
CA SER A 44 1.55 8.63 -7.19
C SER A 44 2.90 9.10 -6.66
N THR A 45 3.97 8.46 -7.13
CA THR A 45 5.37 8.79 -6.77
C THR A 45 6.32 8.31 -7.88
N GLU A 46 7.57 8.75 -7.83
CA GLU A 46 8.67 8.23 -8.65
C GLU A 46 9.36 7.05 -7.93
N ALA A 47 9.88 6.08 -8.67
CA ALA A 47 10.56 4.93 -8.08
C ALA A 47 11.78 5.34 -7.25
N SER A 48 12.53 6.36 -7.69
CA SER A 48 13.68 6.90 -6.97
C SER A 48 13.33 7.52 -5.60
N ASP A 49 12.14 8.09 -5.45
CA ASP A 49 11.67 8.71 -4.19
C ASP A 49 11.45 7.67 -3.08
N LEU A 50 11.18 6.41 -3.45
CA LEU A 50 11.02 5.29 -2.52
C LEU A 50 12.37 4.70 -2.06
N GLY A 51 13.48 5.27 -2.53
CA GLY A 51 14.85 4.92 -2.17
C GLY A 51 15.38 3.65 -2.85
N ARG A 52 16.58 3.22 -2.47
CA ARG A 52 17.24 2.01 -3.03
C ARG A 52 16.59 0.69 -2.60
N THR A 53 15.58 0.75 -1.75
CA THR A 53 14.79 -0.41 -1.33
C THR A 53 13.92 -0.89 -2.49
N ARG A 54 13.67 -2.20 -2.57
CA ARG A 54 12.79 -2.76 -3.60
C ARG A 54 11.42 -2.07 -3.51
N VAL A 55 11.00 -1.42 -4.60
CA VAL A 55 9.71 -0.71 -4.72
C VAL A 55 8.56 -1.62 -4.27
N HIS A 56 8.59 -2.87 -4.68
CA HIS A 56 7.66 -3.92 -4.25
C HIS A 56 8.41 -5.21 -3.87
N GLY A 57 7.75 -6.08 -3.14
CA GLY A 57 8.23 -7.41 -2.78
C GLY A 57 7.06 -8.37 -2.60
N GLN A 58 7.36 -9.59 -2.16
CA GLN A 58 6.33 -10.55 -1.82
C GLN A 58 5.44 -9.98 -0.71
N LEU A 59 4.13 -9.92 -0.92
CA LEU A 59 3.19 -9.27 -0.02
C LEU A 59 2.78 -10.18 1.14
N TYR A 60 2.62 -11.48 0.86
CA TYR A 60 2.22 -12.52 1.81
C TYR A 60 3.26 -13.63 1.86
N ASP A 61 3.43 -14.30 2.98
CA ASP A 61 4.37 -15.43 3.13
C ASP A 61 3.97 -16.66 2.30
N ASP A 62 2.66 -16.84 2.10
CA ASP A 62 2.05 -17.98 1.40
C ASP A 62 1.62 -17.66 -0.05
N ALA A 63 1.76 -16.42 -0.51
CA ALA A 63 1.36 -16.01 -1.86
C ALA A 63 2.51 -15.41 -2.67
N ALA A 64 2.44 -15.55 -4.00
CA ALA A 64 3.38 -14.94 -4.95
C ALA A 64 3.02 -13.49 -5.34
N ASP A 65 2.02 -12.91 -4.69
CA ASP A 65 1.56 -11.56 -4.97
C ASP A 65 2.68 -10.55 -4.66
N LEU A 66 3.03 -9.74 -5.66
CA LEU A 66 3.98 -8.66 -5.50
C LEU A 66 3.26 -7.38 -5.09
N GLY A 67 3.82 -6.65 -4.14
CA GLY A 67 3.19 -5.44 -3.63
C GLY A 67 3.97 -4.79 -2.50
N PHE A 68 3.29 -3.93 -1.77
CA PHE A 68 3.82 -3.26 -0.59
C PHE A 68 2.68 -2.81 0.32
N LEU A 69 3.03 -2.43 1.54
CA LEU A 69 2.16 -1.76 2.49
C LEU A 69 2.36 -0.26 2.36
N LEU A 70 1.28 0.48 2.18
CA LEU A 70 1.29 1.93 2.24
C LEU A 70 0.82 2.37 3.64
N GLU A 71 1.70 3.02 4.39
CA GLU A 71 1.45 3.53 5.73
C GLU A 71 1.07 5.02 5.67
N SER A 72 -0.08 5.37 6.23
CA SER A 72 -0.48 6.76 6.41
C SER A 72 0.49 7.48 7.34
N HIS A 73 1.19 8.51 6.86
CA HIS A 73 2.07 9.33 7.71
C HIS A 73 1.31 10.11 8.81
N LYS A 74 -0.02 10.20 8.72
CA LYS A 74 -0.86 10.89 9.71
C LYS A 74 -1.45 9.95 10.76
N THR A 75 -1.93 8.78 10.33
CA THR A 75 -2.68 7.86 11.20
C THR A 75 -1.92 6.58 11.52
N HIS A 76 -0.77 6.34 10.87
CA HIS A 76 0.02 5.11 10.95
C HIS A 76 -0.74 3.84 10.56
N MET A 77 -1.91 3.98 9.94
CA MET A 77 -2.63 2.85 9.36
C MET A 77 -1.92 2.34 8.12
N ARG A 78 -1.82 1.02 8.00
CA ARG A 78 -1.19 0.33 6.87
C ARG A 78 -2.24 -0.31 5.99
N VAL A 79 -2.14 -0.08 4.70
CA VAL A 79 -3.02 -0.68 3.69
C VAL A 79 -2.18 -1.46 2.70
N PRO A 80 -2.51 -2.74 2.44
CA PRO A 80 -1.81 -3.56 1.45
C PRO A 80 -2.25 -3.20 0.03
N PHE A 81 -1.28 -3.04 -0.85
CA PHE A 81 -1.46 -2.85 -2.28
C PHE A 81 -0.76 -3.96 -3.04
N VAL A 82 -1.44 -4.52 -4.03
CA VAL A 82 -0.92 -5.57 -4.91
C VAL A 82 -0.70 -5.01 -6.31
N HIS A 83 0.38 -5.43 -6.96
CA HIS A 83 0.70 -5.09 -8.34
C HIS A 83 -0.34 -5.69 -9.28
N VAL A 84 -0.89 -4.88 -10.18
CA VAL A 84 -1.92 -5.32 -11.13
C VAL A 84 -1.52 -5.13 -12.58
N ARG A 85 -0.63 -4.17 -12.87
CA ARG A 85 -0.25 -3.83 -14.26
C ARG A 85 1.07 -3.09 -14.31
N THR A 86 1.92 -3.47 -15.25
CA THR A 86 3.06 -2.65 -15.70
C THR A 86 2.70 -1.96 -17.01
N GLU A 87 2.90 -0.65 -17.05
CA GLU A 87 2.76 0.20 -18.22
C GLU A 87 4.11 0.34 -18.92
N ARG A 88 4.09 0.21 -20.24
CA ARG A 88 5.28 0.32 -21.10
C ARG A 88 5.05 1.30 -22.23
N ASP A 89 6.10 1.96 -22.67
CA ASP A 89 6.05 2.85 -23.83
C ASP A 89 6.07 2.08 -25.16
N ARG A 90 6.25 2.81 -26.28
CA ARG A 90 6.30 2.22 -27.63
C ARG A 90 7.57 1.41 -27.89
N GLU A 91 8.62 1.66 -27.13
CA GLU A 91 9.92 0.98 -27.24
C GLU A 91 9.98 -0.25 -26.32
N GLY A 92 8.99 -0.39 -25.43
CA GLY A 92 8.83 -1.52 -24.52
C GLY A 92 9.45 -1.26 -23.15
N GLU A 93 9.93 -0.04 -22.89
CA GLU A 93 10.49 0.39 -21.62
C GLU A 93 9.39 0.56 -20.59
N VAL A 94 9.68 0.22 -19.33
CA VAL A 94 8.73 0.37 -18.23
C VAL A 94 8.59 1.85 -17.89
N VAL A 95 7.35 2.33 -17.90
CA VAL A 95 6.99 3.73 -17.59
C VAL A 95 6.37 3.85 -16.22
N ALA A 96 5.52 2.90 -15.84
CA ALA A 96 4.87 2.92 -14.53
C ALA A 96 4.37 1.54 -14.11
N ASP A 97 4.39 1.28 -12.80
CA ASP A 97 3.69 0.16 -12.20
C ASP A 97 2.43 0.64 -11.48
N HIS A 98 1.35 -0.12 -11.64
CA HIS A 98 0.03 0.17 -11.08
C HIS A 98 -0.31 -0.86 -10.02
N TYR A 99 -0.84 -0.38 -8.90
CA TYR A 99 -1.21 -1.19 -7.74
C TYR A 99 -2.61 -0.84 -7.27
N GLU A 100 -3.33 -1.85 -6.76
CA GLU A 100 -4.67 -1.69 -6.20
C GLU A 100 -4.76 -2.29 -4.79
N VAL A 101 -5.69 -1.78 -3.99
CA VAL A 101 -5.93 -2.33 -2.64
C VAL A 101 -6.39 -3.78 -2.73
N THR A 102 -5.86 -4.63 -1.85
CA THR A 102 -6.26 -6.04 -1.84
C THR A 102 -7.74 -6.21 -1.50
N SER A 103 -8.35 -7.27 -2.05
CA SER A 103 -9.76 -7.58 -1.79
C SER A 103 -10.06 -7.79 -0.30
N GLU A 104 -9.09 -8.30 0.45
CA GLU A 104 -9.20 -8.50 1.90
C GLU A 104 -9.33 -7.15 2.64
N ALA A 105 -8.45 -6.20 2.35
CA ALA A 105 -8.50 -4.87 2.94
C ALA A 105 -9.81 -4.14 2.61
N VAL A 106 -10.33 -4.28 1.37
CA VAL A 106 -11.63 -3.72 0.98
C VAL A 106 -12.81 -4.37 1.73
N ARG A 107 -12.76 -5.67 2.02
CA ARG A 107 -13.80 -6.34 2.82
C ARG A 107 -13.83 -5.85 4.27
N HIS A 108 -12.66 -5.50 4.82
CA HIS A 108 -12.55 -4.94 6.17
C HIS A 108 -12.94 -3.46 6.24
N ASP A 109 -12.50 -2.65 5.29
CA ASP A 109 -12.87 -1.25 5.16
C ASP A 109 -13.30 -0.92 3.72
N GLY A 110 -14.61 -0.88 3.50
CA GLY A 110 -15.18 -0.59 2.18
C GLY A 110 -14.83 0.79 1.63
N LYS A 111 -14.32 1.72 2.45
CA LYS A 111 -13.87 3.05 2.00
C LYS A 111 -12.58 2.98 1.19
N LEU A 112 -11.83 1.88 1.29
CA LEU A 112 -10.60 1.67 0.52
C LEU A 112 -10.89 1.24 -0.93
N LYS A 113 -12.15 0.94 -1.25
CA LYS A 113 -12.54 0.49 -2.59
C LYS A 113 -12.22 1.55 -3.63
N GLY A 114 -11.46 1.16 -4.65
CA GLY A 114 -11.08 2.03 -5.77
C GLY A 114 -9.87 2.90 -5.52
N LEU A 115 -9.25 2.81 -4.33
CA LEU A 115 -7.97 3.47 -4.05
C LEU A 115 -6.84 2.77 -4.84
N LYS A 116 -5.95 3.57 -5.45
CA LYS A 116 -4.87 3.07 -6.32
C LYS A 116 -3.54 3.70 -5.98
N VAL A 117 -2.47 3.04 -6.39
CA VAL A 117 -1.11 3.61 -6.39
C VAL A 117 -0.50 3.45 -7.78
N VAL A 118 0.18 4.49 -8.25
CA VAL A 118 1.00 4.47 -9.45
C VAL A 118 2.43 4.82 -9.05
N VAL A 119 3.39 3.98 -9.42
CA VAL A 119 4.82 4.27 -9.24
C VAL A 119 5.42 4.44 -10.62
N PHE A 120 5.88 5.64 -10.94
CA PHE A 120 6.54 5.94 -12.20
C PHE A 120 7.99 5.46 -12.17
N ASN A 121 8.47 4.98 -13.31
CA ASN A 121 9.85 4.55 -13.48
C ASN A 121 10.64 5.74 -14.06
N ASP A 122 11.70 6.16 -13.36
CA ASP A 122 12.53 7.32 -13.66
C ASP A 122 14.02 7.00 -13.86
#